data_AF-A0A7Z0BE32-F1
#
_entry.id   AF-A0A7Z0BE32-F1
#
_cell.length_a   1.000
_cell.length_b   1.000
_cell.length_c   1.000
_cell.angle_alpha   90.00
_cell.angle_beta   90.00
_cell.angle_gamma   90.00
#
_symmetry.space_group_name_H-M   'P 1'
#
loop_
_entity.id
_entity.type
_entity.pdbx_description
1 polymer ?
#
loop_
_entity_poly.entity_id
_entity_poly.type
_entity_poly.pdbx_seq_one_letter_code
_entity_poly.pdbx_strand_id
1 'polypeptide(L)'
;MSRVLSYVFGNAPAGTYRIALDFAEIEKVKAGERVLDVLVDGKVALYDHDVQAKVGALTADMNTVTVEHAGGDLKIELRRDKGEGDPILNALKVQQDPRL
;
A
#
# COMPACT_ATOMS: atom_id res chain seq x y z
N MET A 1 17.98 5.89 6.71
CA MET A 1 17.75 5.85 5.25
C MET A 1 16.25 5.71 5.05
N SER A 2 15.70 6.26 3.96
CA SER A 2 14.35 5.88 3.52
C SER A 2 14.35 4.39 3.19
N ARG A 3 13.23 3.71 3.40
CA ARG A 3 13.10 2.27 3.14
C ARG A 3 11.89 2.01 2.26
N VAL A 4 12.02 1.01 1.40
CA VAL A 4 10.97 0.57 0.48
C VAL A 4 10.73 -0.91 0.72
N LEU A 5 9.47 -1.27 0.98
CA LEU A 5 8.96 -2.63 0.86
C LEU A 5 8.28 -2.75 -0.50
N SER A 6 8.64 -3.76 -1.31
CA SER A 6 8.15 -3.90 -2.67
C SER A 6 7.53 -5.28 -2.90
N TYR A 7 6.39 -5.28 -3.58
CA TYR A 7 5.77 -6.46 -4.18
C TYR A 7 5.77 -6.30 -5.70
N VAL A 8 6.07 -7.39 -6.41
CA VAL A 8 6.06 -7.42 -7.88
C VAL A 8 5.22 -8.60 -8.33
N PHE A 9 4.18 -8.30 -9.11
CA PHE A 9 3.38 -9.30 -9.82
C PHE A 9 3.86 -9.33 -11.26
N GLY A 10 4.71 -10.32 -11.56
CA GLY A 10 5.38 -10.39 -12.85
C GLY A 10 4.43 -10.71 -13.99
N ASN A 11 4.64 -10.08 -15.15
CA ASN A 11 3.85 -10.29 -16.37
C ASN A 11 2.31 -10.19 -16.14
N ALA A 12 1.88 -9.26 -15.29
CA ALA A 12 0.48 -8.90 -15.15
C ALA A 12 -0.07 -8.39 -16.50
N PRO A 13 -1.24 -8.88 -16.96
CA PRO A 13 -1.86 -8.37 -18.18
C PRO A 13 -2.20 -6.89 -18.08
N ALA A 14 -2.19 -6.20 -19.22
CA ALA A 14 -2.75 -4.86 -19.30
C ALA A 14 -4.24 -4.88 -18.89
N GLY A 15 -4.69 -3.85 -18.18
CA GLY A 15 -6.08 -3.69 -17.78
C GLY A 15 -6.26 -2.97 -16.45
N THR A 16 -7.51 -2.92 -16.00
CA THR A 16 -7.90 -2.26 -14.75
C THR A 16 -7.80 -3.24 -13.58
N TYR A 17 -7.18 -2.81 -12.49
CA TYR A 17 -7.02 -3.61 -11.28
C TYR A 17 -7.68 -2.93 -10.09
N ARG A 18 -8.38 -3.72 -9.27
CA ARG A 18 -8.73 -3.35 -7.90
C ARG A 18 -7.68 -3.97 -6.98
N ILE A 19 -6.99 -3.10 -6.24
CA ILE A 19 -5.93 -3.49 -5.32
C ILE A 19 -6.40 -3.18 -3.91
N ALA A 20 -6.57 -4.22 -3.09
CA ALA A 20 -6.85 -4.05 -1.67
C ALA A 20 -5.54 -3.99 -0.88
N LEU A 21 -5.45 -2.98 -0.02
CA LEU A 21 -4.30 -2.64 0.82
C LEU A 21 -4.81 -2.56 2.26
N ASP A 22 -4.73 -3.68 2.98
CA ASP A 22 -5.30 -3.75 4.32
C ASP A 22 -4.18 -3.71 5.36
N PHE A 23 -4.39 -2.86 6.35
CA PHE A 23 -3.45 -2.59 7.43
C PHE A 23 -4.10 -2.83 8.79
N ALA A 24 -3.27 -3.09 9.79
CA ALA A 24 -3.63 -3.02 11.19
C ALA A 24 -2.37 -2.70 11.98
N GLU A 25 -2.41 -1.63 12.76
CA GLU A 25 -1.31 -1.31 13.65
C GLU A 25 -1.36 -2.19 14.91
N ILE A 26 -0.53 -3.23 14.92
CA ILE A 26 -0.49 -4.22 16.01
C ILE A 26 0.66 -3.99 16.99
N GLU A 27 1.58 -3.07 16.67
CA GLU A 27 2.66 -2.68 17.56
C GLU A 27 2.29 -1.44 18.38
N LYS A 28 3.12 -1.12 19.39
CA LYS A 28 2.95 0.08 20.20
C LYS A 28 3.65 1.28 19.56
N VAL A 29 3.13 1.74 18.42
CA VAL A 29 3.54 3.01 17.80
C VAL A 29 2.50 4.10 18.04
N LYS A 30 2.95 5.34 18.10
CA LYS A 30 2.06 6.50 18.19
C LYS A 30 1.73 7.02 16.80
N ALA A 31 0.64 7.77 16.70
CA ALA A 31 0.32 8.53 15.50
C ALA A 31 1.52 9.43 15.12
N GLY A 32 1.86 9.46 13.85
CA GLY A 32 2.99 10.17 13.26
C GLY A 32 4.34 9.47 13.41
N GLU A 33 4.42 8.28 14.01
CA GLU A 33 5.68 7.50 14.09
C GLU A 33 5.83 6.48 12.96
N ARG A 34 4.75 6.22 12.20
CA ARG A 34 4.74 5.34 11.03
C ARG A 34 3.82 5.91 9.96
N VAL A 35 4.36 6.83 9.19
CA VAL A 35 3.74 7.41 8.01
C VAL A 35 4.39 6.81 6.76
N LEU A 36 3.58 6.38 5.79
CA LEU A 36 4.07 5.80 4.55
C LEU A 36 3.23 6.17 3.33
N ASP A 37 3.89 6.24 2.18
CA ASP A 37 3.22 6.28 0.88
C ASP A 37 3.07 4.87 0.33
N VAL A 38 1.94 4.61 -0.33
CA VAL A 38 1.77 3.44 -1.19
C VAL A 38 1.74 3.89 -2.63
N LEU A 39 2.64 3.34 -3.44
CA LEU A 39 2.69 3.57 -4.88
C LEU A 39 2.32 2.30 -5.62
N VAL A 40 1.58 2.45 -6.71
CA VAL A 40 1.31 1.40 -7.69
C VAL A 40 1.82 1.88 -9.05
N ASP A 41 2.73 1.12 -9.66
CA ASP A 41 3.46 1.50 -10.88
C ASP A 41 4.09 2.90 -10.80
N GLY A 42 4.66 3.22 -9.64
CA GLY A 42 5.31 4.50 -9.39
C GLY A 42 4.35 5.69 -9.24
N LYS A 43 3.03 5.49 -9.29
CA LYS A 43 2.01 6.51 -9.00
C LYS A 43 1.53 6.35 -7.56
N VAL A 44 1.42 7.46 -6.83
CA VAL A 44 0.91 7.45 -5.46
C VAL A 44 -0.56 7.04 -5.46
N ALA A 45 -0.86 5.99 -4.69
CA ALA A 45 -2.18 5.42 -4.50
C ALA A 45 -2.74 5.72 -3.10
N LEU A 46 -1.89 5.71 -2.07
CA LEU A 46 -2.15 6.27 -0.75
C LEU A 46 -1.00 7.21 -0.39
N TYR A 47 -1.31 8.42 0.05
CA TYR A 47 -0.34 9.47 0.39
C TYR A 47 -0.33 9.72 1.90
N ASP A 48 0.85 9.86 2.51
CA ASP A 48 1.03 10.12 3.95
C ASP A 48 0.13 9.24 4.84
N HIS A 49 0.07 7.94 4.53
CA HIS A 49 -0.83 7.02 5.20
C HIS A 49 -0.32 6.66 6.60
N ASP A 50 -1.12 7.01 7.61
CA ASP A 50 -0.89 6.68 9.02
C ASP A 50 -2.09 5.88 9.56
N VAL A 51 -1.87 4.58 9.75
CA VAL A 51 -2.88 3.64 10.25
C VAL A 51 -3.29 3.97 11.69
N GLN A 52 -2.31 4.33 12.53
CA GLN A 52 -2.54 4.63 13.93
C GLN A 52 -3.34 5.91 14.11
N ALA A 53 -3.07 6.95 13.31
CA ALA A 53 -3.86 8.18 13.32
C ALA A 53 -5.27 7.97 12.75
N LYS A 54 -5.42 7.13 11.73
CA LYS A 54 -6.69 6.93 11.03
C LYS A 54 -7.68 6.04 11.79
N VAL A 55 -7.23 4.89 12.29
CA VAL A 55 -8.11 3.88 12.92
C VAL A 55 -7.70 3.46 14.32
N GLY A 56 -6.52 3.87 14.80
CA GLY A 56 -5.98 3.47 16.10
C GLY A 56 -5.41 2.05 16.12
N ALA A 57 -4.94 1.64 17.30
CA ALA A 57 -4.29 0.34 17.48
C ALA A 57 -5.29 -0.81 17.38
N LEU A 58 -4.79 -1.98 16.96
CA LEU A 58 -5.54 -3.25 16.92
C LEU A 58 -6.86 -3.17 16.12
N THR A 59 -6.94 -2.23 15.18
CA THR A 59 -8.12 -1.99 14.35
C THR A 59 -7.75 -2.16 12.89
N ALA A 60 -8.58 -2.87 12.13
CA ALA A 60 -8.36 -3.07 10.72
C ALA A 60 -8.66 -1.78 9.95
N ASP A 61 -7.71 -1.36 9.11
CA ASP A 61 -7.90 -0.33 8.10
C ASP A 61 -7.90 -0.96 6.71
N MET A 62 -9.08 -1.04 6.11
CA MET A 62 -9.25 -1.63 4.78
C MET A 62 -9.27 -0.54 3.72
N ASN A 63 -8.38 -0.64 2.73
CA ASN A 63 -8.30 0.31 1.63
C ASN A 63 -8.41 -0.42 0.29
N THR A 64 -9.04 0.21 -0.69
CA THR A 64 -9.06 -0.30 -2.07
C THR A 64 -8.80 0.84 -3.03
N VAL A 65 -7.85 0.63 -3.93
CA VAL A 65 -7.53 1.54 -5.03
C VAL A 65 -7.80 0.87 -6.37
N THR A 66 -8.22 1.65 -7.35
CA THR A 66 -8.40 1.21 -8.73
C THR A 66 -7.31 1.85 -9.58
N VAL A 67 -6.59 1.03 -10.35
CA VAL A 67 -5.50 1.49 -11.21
C VAL A 67 -5.62 0.90 -12.61
N GLU A 68 -5.24 1.67 -13.62
CA GLU A 68 -4.99 1.15 -14.96
C GLU A 68 -3.52 0.75 -15.09
N HIS A 69 -3.28 -0.51 -15.46
CA HIS A 69 -1.95 -1.07 -15.68
C HIS A 69 -1.72 -1.31 -17.18
N ALA A 70 -0.55 -0.91 -17.68
CA ALA A 70 -0.19 -1.02 -19.09
C ALA A 70 0.23 -2.44 -19.53
N GLY A 71 0.37 -3.37 -18.57
CA GLY A 71 0.90 -4.71 -18.79
C GLY A 71 2.39 -4.79 -18.47
N GLY A 72 2.86 -5.99 -18.09
CA GLY A 72 4.23 -6.22 -17.64
C GLY A 72 4.28 -6.41 -16.12
N ASP A 73 5.35 -5.95 -15.48
CA ASP A 73 5.47 -6.07 -14.02
C ASP A 73 4.60 -5.02 -13.33
N LEU A 74 3.58 -5.47 -12.61
CA LEU A 74 2.79 -4.61 -11.73
C LEU A 74 3.51 -4.49 -10.38
N LYS A 75 3.95 -3.27 -10.05
CA LYS A 75 4.76 -3.00 -8.86
C LYS A 75 3.96 -2.25 -7.80
N ILE A 76 3.98 -2.75 -6.58
CA ILE A 76 3.43 -2.06 -5.40
C ILE A 76 4.58 -1.77 -4.45
N GLU A 77 4.74 -0.51 -4.07
CA GLU A 77 5.82 -0.05 -3.20
C GLU A 77 5.24 0.68 -2.00
N LEU A 78 5.66 0.28 -0.81
CA LEU A 78 5.38 0.98 0.44
C LEU A 78 6.66 1.70 0.84
N ARG A 79 6.62 3.02 0.81
CA ARG A 79 7.78 3.88 1.02
C ARG A 79 7.59 4.65 2.31
N ARG A 80 8.65 4.69 3.11
CA ARG A 80 8.73 5.57 4.27
C ARG A 80 9.86 6.55 4.15
N ASP A 81 9.69 7.68 4.82
CA ASP A 81 10.75 8.65 5.01
C ASP A 81 11.74 8.24 6.11
N LYS A 82 12.83 9.00 6.20
CA LYS A 82 13.86 8.78 7.21
C LYS A 82 13.31 9.21 8.57
N GLY A 83 13.31 8.31 9.54
CA GLY A 83 12.84 8.56 10.90
C GLY A 83 11.50 7.89 11.19
N GLU A 84 10.71 7.64 10.15
CA GLU A 84 9.49 6.85 10.23
C GLU A 84 9.80 5.38 10.55
N GLY A 85 8.88 4.76 11.27
CA GLY A 85 8.82 3.32 11.51
C GLY A 85 8.66 2.55 10.20
N ASP A 86 9.09 1.29 10.21
CA ASP A 86 9.08 0.49 8.98
C ASP A 86 7.66 0.26 8.44
N PRO A 87 7.46 0.23 7.11
CA PRO A 87 6.12 0.07 6.55
C PRO A 87 5.52 -1.29 6.94
N ILE A 88 4.20 -1.30 7.12
CA ILE A 88 3.42 -2.52 7.36
C ILE A 88 2.45 -2.76 6.21
N LEU A 89 2.08 -4.01 5.98
CA LEU A 89 0.95 -4.41 5.13
C LEU A 89 0.46 -5.76 5.64
N ASN A 90 -0.80 -5.83 6.06
CA ASN A 90 -1.36 -7.02 6.69
C ASN A 90 -2.04 -7.93 5.66
N ALA A 91 -2.64 -7.36 4.61
CA ALA A 91 -3.08 -8.11 3.45
C ALA A 91 -2.92 -7.30 2.15
N LEU A 92 -2.56 -8.01 1.08
CA LEU A 92 -2.50 -7.49 -0.28
C LEU A 92 -3.35 -8.38 -1.19
N LYS A 93 -4.36 -7.80 -1.83
CA LYS A 93 -5.11 -8.48 -2.89
C LYS A 93 -4.98 -7.68 -4.18
N VAL A 94 -4.53 -8.34 -5.24
CA VAL A 94 -4.50 -7.79 -6.59
C VAL A 94 -5.51 -8.55 -7.43
N GLN A 95 -6.49 -7.85 -7.99
CA GLN A 95 -7.53 -8.46 -8.82
C GLN A 95 -7.77 -7.61 -10.06
N GLN A 96 -7.54 -8.18 -11.24
CA GLN A 96 -8.01 -7.57 -12.48
C GLN A 96 -9.54 -7.51 -12.46
N ASP A 97 -10.12 -6.36 -12.74
CA ASP A 97 -11.57 -6.18 -12.86
C ASP A 97 -11.90 -5.71 -14.29
N PRO A 98 -12.25 -6.63 -15.21
CA PRO A 98 -12.49 -6.29 -16.61
C PRO A 98 -13.80 -5.49 -16.83
N ARG A 99 -14.53 -5.20 -15.76
CA ARG A 99 -15.79 -4.42 -15.80
C ARG A 99 -15.56 -2.92 -15.61
N LEU A 100 -14.34 -2.52 -15.27
CA LEU A 100 -13.92 -1.13 -15.03
C LEU A 100 -13.02 -0.62 -16.14
#